data_AF-A0A1D6KKL6-F1
#
_entry.id   AF-A0A1D6KKL6-F1
#
_cell.length_a   1.000
_cell.length_b   1.000
_cell.length_c   1.000
_cell.angle_alpha   90.00
_cell.angle_beta   90.00
_cell.angle_gamma   90.00
#
_symmetry.space_group_name_H-M   'P 1'
#
loop_
_entity.id
_entity.type
_entity.pdbx_description
1 polymer ?
#
loop_
_entity_poly.entity_id
_entity_poly.type
_entity_poly.pdbx_seq_one_letter_code
_entity_poly.pdbx_strand_id
1 'polypeptide(L)'
;MAPSTPVSTAMTTAKWLRNTVSPLPSRPSGELLRFFSACDKDLTDDIAHRAGIILGAIFTSSSFGERICTSMRSASRMDAIWTEQRKMEALKLYYRVLESMCRAESQILSGNNLTSLLSNERFHRCMIACSAELVLATHKTVTMMFPAVLEKTGITAFDLSKVIEGFVRHEDTLPRELKRHLNSLEERLLESMAWEKGSSMYNSLIVARPALSVEISRLGLLAEPMPSLDAIAAHHNISLGGLPPLPFQKQERLQDKDEVRSPKRACTERRNVLVDSNSLRSPVKDIIKPKLPPLQSAFASPTRPNPAAGGETCAETGIGVFFSKISKLAAIRIRSLCERLQLPQQVLERVYSLVQQILSQQTGLFFNRHIDQIILCSIYGVAKISQLELSFKEIIFGYRKQPQCKPQVFRSVYVHWPPRSRNGKTGEDHVDIITFYNEVFIPAVKSLLVEVGPGASASPKKKEEEKVGPFPESPRLARFPNLPDMSPKKVSATHNVYVSPLRSSKAPRATTRASARAPTRSRAPPRT
;
A
#
# COMPACT_ATOMS: atom_id res chain seq x y z
N MET A 1 13.63 -17.09 21.85
CA MET A 1 12.90 -15.99 22.53
C MET A 1 11.45 -16.40 22.64
N ALA A 2 10.87 -16.33 23.85
CA ALA A 2 9.44 -16.54 24.04
C ALA A 2 8.65 -15.52 23.21
N PRO A 3 7.46 -15.88 22.67
CA PRO A 3 6.59 -14.91 22.01
C PRO A 3 6.22 -13.79 23.00
N SER A 4 6.33 -12.54 22.55
CA SER A 4 5.96 -11.36 23.35
C SER A 4 4.49 -11.47 23.77
N THR A 5 4.22 -11.38 25.07
CA THR A 5 2.85 -11.38 25.58
C THR A 5 2.11 -10.10 25.15
N PRO A 6 0.78 -10.11 24.99
CA PRO A 6 0.00 -8.92 24.64
C PRO A 6 0.20 -7.72 25.59
N VAL A 7 0.59 -8.00 26.84
CA VAL A 7 0.95 -7.00 27.85
C VAL A 7 2.31 -6.38 27.54
N SER A 8 3.35 -7.20 27.27
CA SER A 8 4.68 -6.70 26.91
C SER A 8 4.67 -5.84 25.64
N THR A 9 3.86 -6.21 24.65
CA THR A 9 3.63 -5.42 23.43
C THR A 9 3.02 -4.06 23.77
N ALA A 10 1.95 -4.04 24.57
CA ALA A 10 1.29 -2.80 24.99
C ALA A 10 2.24 -1.86 25.73
N MET A 11 3.02 -2.43 26.66
CA MET A 11 4.00 -1.67 27.42
C MET A 11 5.08 -1.09 26.51
N THR A 12 5.53 -1.82 25.49
CA THR A 12 6.55 -1.37 24.55
C THR A 12 6.04 -0.20 23.69
N THR A 13 4.85 -0.33 23.10
CA THR A 13 4.25 0.72 22.26
C THR A 13 3.90 1.97 23.08
N ALA A 14 3.36 1.80 24.30
CA ALA A 14 3.07 2.91 25.20
C ALA A 14 4.34 3.59 25.75
N LYS A 15 5.40 2.82 26.02
CA LYS A 15 6.70 3.37 26.42
C LYS A 15 7.32 4.19 25.30
N TRP A 16 7.24 3.71 24.06
CA TRP A 16 7.71 4.47 22.91
C TRP A 16 6.99 5.82 22.78
N LEU A 17 5.67 5.83 22.86
CA LEU A 17 4.88 7.06 22.78
C LEU A 17 5.30 8.05 23.87
N ARG A 18 5.36 7.59 25.13
CA ARG A 18 5.70 8.41 26.29
C ARG A 18 7.11 8.99 26.25
N ASN A 19 8.08 8.22 25.76
CA ASN A 19 9.48 8.61 25.79
C ASN A 19 9.92 9.36 24.52
N THR A 20 9.25 9.11 23.40
CA THR A 20 9.69 9.62 22.09
C THR A 20 8.78 10.73 21.58
N VAL A 21 7.46 10.61 21.78
CA VAL A 21 6.47 11.53 21.20
C VAL A 21 5.97 12.54 22.23
N SER A 22 5.54 12.08 23.41
CA SER A 22 4.97 12.95 24.44
C SER A 22 5.88 14.12 24.87
N PRO A 23 7.23 13.98 24.97
CA PRO A 23 8.12 15.08 25.37
C PRO A 23 8.34 16.13 24.27
N LEU A 24 7.94 15.85 23.03
CA LEU A 24 8.17 16.75 21.91
C LEU A 24 7.29 18.02 22.03
N PRO A 25 7.76 19.16 21.49
CA PRO A 25 6.94 20.36 21.39
C PRO A 25 5.77 20.15 20.43
N SER A 26 4.64 20.80 20.71
CA SER A 26 3.47 20.83 19.82
C SER A 26 3.58 21.85 18.68
N ARG A 27 4.77 22.42 18.48
CA ARG A 27 5.10 23.38 17.43
C ARG A 27 6.24 22.85 16.57
N PRO A 28 6.35 23.29 15.31
CA PRO A 28 7.50 22.99 14.46
C PRO A 28 8.83 23.34 15.14
N SER A 29 9.87 22.56 14.87
CA SER A 29 11.23 22.89 15.32
C SER A 29 11.80 24.09 14.55
N GLY A 30 12.90 24.67 15.04
CA GLY A 30 13.60 25.73 14.31
C GLY A 30 14.18 25.27 12.97
N GLU A 31 14.52 23.98 12.80
CA GLU A 31 14.94 23.44 11.51
C GLU A 31 13.75 23.30 10.56
N LEU A 32 12.61 22.81 11.06
CA LEU A 32 11.41 22.67 10.25
C LEU A 32 10.86 24.03 9.78
N LEU A 33 10.89 25.04 10.65
CA LEU A 33 10.54 26.42 10.27
C LEU A 33 11.46 26.98 9.18
N ARG A 34 12.76 26.64 9.17
CA ARG A 34 13.67 27.03 8.09
C ARG A 34 13.29 26.41 6.75
N PHE A 35 12.79 25.16 6.72
CA PHE A 35 12.26 24.57 5.50
C PHE A 35 10.97 25.28 5.04
N PHE A 36 10.12 25.70 5.97
CA PHE A 36 8.88 26.40 5.64
C PHE A 36 9.14 27.79 5.05
N SER A 37 10.07 28.54 5.63
CA SER A 37 10.42 29.89 5.14
C SER A 37 11.31 29.88 3.89
N ALA A 38 12.00 28.77 3.60
CA ALA A 38 12.76 28.58 2.36
C ALA A 38 11.89 28.24 1.14
N CYS A 39 10.58 28.07 1.32
CA CYS A 39 9.62 27.92 0.22
C CYS A 39 9.32 29.27 -0.45
N ASP A 40 8.72 29.24 -1.64
CA ASP A 40 8.40 30.45 -2.42
C ASP A 40 7.52 31.46 -1.66
N LYS A 41 6.73 30.95 -0.71
CA LYS A 41 6.05 31.68 0.35
C LYS A 41 6.26 30.95 1.67
N ASP A 42 6.22 31.65 2.79
CA ASP A 42 6.23 31.01 4.10
C ASP A 42 4.95 30.20 4.28
N LEU A 43 5.10 28.88 4.51
CA LEU A 43 4.01 27.92 4.65
C LEU A 43 3.66 27.61 6.11
N THR A 44 4.26 28.31 7.09
CA THR A 44 4.10 28.00 8.52
C THR A 44 2.64 27.99 8.94
N ASP A 45 1.90 29.06 8.64
CA ASP A 45 0.48 29.19 9.01
C ASP A 45 -0.41 28.23 8.20
N ASP A 46 -0.14 28.07 6.89
CA ASP A 46 -0.86 27.14 6.02
C ASP A 46 -0.79 25.71 6.55
N ILE A 47 0.41 25.26 6.95
CA ILE A 47 0.65 23.91 7.46
C ILE A 47 0.03 23.72 8.85
N ALA A 48 0.14 24.71 9.73
CA ALA A 48 -0.48 24.68 11.05
C ALA A 48 -2.01 24.62 10.95
N HIS A 49 -2.60 25.42 10.06
CA HIS A 49 -4.03 25.44 9.78
C HIS A 49 -4.53 24.08 9.26
N ARG A 50 -3.85 23.52 8.24
CA ARG A 50 -4.14 22.16 7.73
C ARG A 50 -4.09 21.12 8.83
N ALA A 51 -3.04 21.13 9.65
CA ALA A 51 -2.89 20.17 10.74
C ALA A 51 -4.02 20.30 11.77
N GLY A 52 -4.41 21.52 12.12
CA GLY A 52 -5.51 21.80 13.05
C GLY A 52 -6.86 21.25 12.57
N ILE A 53 -7.25 21.54 11.33
CA ILE A 53 -8.52 21.09 10.75
C ILE A 53 -8.57 19.56 10.63
N ILE A 54 -7.53 18.95 10.07
CA ILE A 54 -7.52 17.51 9.81
C ILE A 54 -7.48 16.70 11.11
N LEU A 55 -6.67 17.12 12.09
CA LEU A 55 -6.67 16.49 13.40
C LEU A 55 -8.01 16.71 14.13
N GLY A 56 -8.61 17.89 14.00
CA GLY A 56 -9.95 18.16 14.53
C GLY A 56 -11.00 17.20 13.97
N ALA A 57 -10.96 16.93 12.65
CA ALA A 57 -11.88 16.00 11.99
C ALA A 57 -11.66 14.54 12.43
N ILE A 58 -10.40 14.13 12.60
CA ILE A 58 -10.05 12.78 13.08
C ILE A 58 -10.55 12.57 14.51
N PHE A 59 -10.29 13.55 15.39
CA PHE A 59 -10.52 13.48 16.83
C PHE A 59 -11.81 14.20 17.27
N THR A 60 -12.90 14.07 16.51
CA THR A 60 -14.20 14.65 16.90
C THR A 60 -14.82 13.93 18.10
N SER A 61 -15.25 14.71 19.10
CA SER A 61 -15.77 14.24 20.39
C SER A 61 -16.96 13.28 20.29
N SER A 62 -17.75 13.33 19.21
CA SER A 62 -18.88 12.41 18.97
C SER A 62 -18.44 11.00 18.53
N SER A 63 -17.32 10.89 17.84
CA SER A 63 -16.97 9.66 17.10
C SER A 63 -16.29 8.57 17.94
N PHE A 64 -15.81 8.90 19.15
CA PHE A 64 -15.12 7.94 20.01
C PHE A 64 -16.06 7.21 20.98
N GLY A 65 -17.21 7.79 21.34
CA GLY A 65 -18.10 7.30 22.39
C GLY A 65 -19.42 6.63 21.95
N GLU A 66 -19.87 6.84 20.71
CA GLU A 66 -21.28 6.55 20.37
C GLU A 66 -21.61 5.07 20.17
N ARG A 67 -20.60 4.17 20.11
CA ARG A 67 -20.86 2.75 19.86
C ARG A 67 -21.05 1.86 21.10
N ILE A 68 -20.86 2.35 22.35
CA ILE A 68 -20.83 1.41 23.49
C ILE A 68 -21.64 1.80 24.76
N CYS A 69 -22.00 3.04 25.09
CA CYS A 69 -22.73 3.26 26.37
C CYS A 69 -23.74 4.42 26.32
N THR A 70 -25.03 4.10 26.45
CA THR A 70 -26.14 5.04 26.65
C THR A 70 -26.25 5.59 28.08
N SER A 71 -25.21 5.45 28.90
CA SER A 71 -25.23 5.89 30.30
C SER A 71 -23.87 6.43 30.74
N MET A 72 -23.69 7.76 30.69
CA MET A 72 -22.94 8.59 31.66
C MET A 72 -22.43 9.89 31.04
N ARG A 73 -22.96 11.04 31.50
CA ARG A 73 -22.42 12.38 31.19
C ARG A 73 -21.01 12.62 31.76
N SER A 74 -20.59 11.87 32.79
CA SER A 74 -19.24 11.95 33.40
C SER A 74 -18.13 11.31 32.56
N ALA A 75 -18.45 10.31 31.72
CA ALA A 75 -17.50 9.72 30.77
C ALA A 75 -17.03 10.75 29.72
N SER A 76 -17.92 11.67 29.33
CA SER A 76 -17.66 12.66 28.27
C SER A 76 -16.46 13.58 28.54
N ARG A 77 -16.17 13.92 29.81
CA ARG A 77 -15.06 14.82 30.16
C ARG A 77 -13.71 14.11 30.10
N MET A 78 -13.61 12.88 30.60
CA MET A 78 -12.38 12.10 30.48
C MET A 78 -12.08 11.72 29.03
N ASP A 79 -13.13 11.39 28.27
CA ASP A 79 -13.02 11.10 26.85
C ASP A 79 -12.53 12.33 26.07
N ALA A 80 -12.99 13.53 26.40
CA ALA A 80 -12.50 14.77 25.80
C ALA A 80 -11.01 15.03 26.13
N ILE A 81 -10.59 14.80 27.37
CA ILE A 81 -9.18 14.96 27.80
C ILE A 81 -8.28 13.97 27.05
N TRP A 82 -8.68 12.70 26.96
CA TRP A 82 -7.91 11.69 26.23
C TRP A 82 -7.90 11.95 24.72
N THR A 83 -9.00 12.44 24.17
CA THR A 83 -9.11 12.80 22.75
C THR A 83 -8.15 13.94 22.42
N GLU A 84 -8.13 15.01 23.21
CA GLU A 84 -7.20 16.11 23.01
C GLU A 84 -5.75 15.68 23.21
N GLN A 85 -5.46 14.84 24.22
CA GLN A 85 -4.12 14.30 24.42
C GLN A 85 -3.63 13.51 23.19
N ARG A 86 -4.45 12.61 22.64
CA ARG A 86 -4.12 11.80 21.46
C ARG A 86 -3.95 12.67 20.21
N LYS A 87 -4.80 13.68 20.05
CA LYS A 87 -4.70 14.67 18.99
C LYS A 87 -3.36 15.42 19.05
N MET A 88 -2.95 15.83 20.25
CA MET A 88 -1.67 16.50 20.48
C MET A 88 -0.47 15.58 20.23
N GLU A 89 -0.54 14.31 20.63
CA GLU A 89 0.49 13.31 20.32
C GLU A 89 0.61 13.06 18.81
N ALA A 90 -0.51 13.04 18.09
CA ALA A 90 -0.51 12.88 16.63
C ALA A 90 0.13 14.09 15.93
N LEU A 91 -0.16 15.31 16.40
CA LEU A 91 0.46 16.55 15.92
C LEU A 91 1.98 16.54 16.11
N LYS A 92 2.45 16.15 17.30
CA LYS A 92 3.88 16.04 17.63
C LYS A 92 4.60 15.05 16.73
N LEU A 93 4.02 13.86 16.55
CA LEU A 93 4.57 12.83 15.67
C LEU A 93 4.61 13.32 14.21
N TYR A 94 3.55 13.99 13.75
CA TYR A 94 3.49 14.56 12.41
C TYR A 94 4.65 15.53 12.14
N TYR A 95 4.89 16.52 12.99
CA TYR A 95 5.99 17.48 12.78
C TYR A 95 7.36 16.80 12.80
N ARG A 96 7.57 15.85 13.72
CA ARG A 96 8.81 15.09 13.82
C ARG A 96 9.14 14.33 12.53
N VAL A 97 8.17 13.56 12.02
CA VAL A 97 8.40 12.77 10.80
C VAL A 97 8.49 13.67 9.57
N LEU A 98 7.71 14.75 9.52
CA LEU A 98 7.79 15.74 8.45
C LEU A 98 9.19 16.36 8.34
N GLU A 99 9.81 16.74 9.45
CA GLU A 99 11.19 17.26 9.47
C GLU A 99 12.19 16.22 8.93
N SER A 100 12.09 14.97 9.40
CA SER A 100 12.93 13.87 8.94
C SER A 100 12.81 13.64 7.43
N MET A 101 11.58 13.72 6.89
CA MET A 101 11.33 13.64 5.44
C MET A 101 11.85 14.86 4.68
N CYS A 102 11.70 16.08 5.20
CA CYS A 102 12.24 17.29 4.56
C CYS A 102 13.75 17.22 4.44
N ARG A 103 14.43 16.74 5.50
CA ARG A 103 15.89 16.54 5.50
C ARG A 103 16.32 15.56 4.41
N ALA A 104 15.61 14.44 4.29
CA ALA A 104 15.90 13.43 3.26
C ALA A 104 15.61 13.94 1.83
N GLU A 105 14.47 14.60 1.61
CA GLU A 105 14.11 15.15 0.31
C GLU A 105 15.06 16.28 -0.12
N SER A 106 15.46 17.15 0.81
CA SER A 106 16.46 18.20 0.54
C SER A 106 17.80 17.62 0.08
N GLN A 107 18.22 16.50 0.68
CA GLN A 107 19.41 15.77 0.24
C GLN A 107 19.24 15.13 -1.14
N ILE A 108 18.06 14.57 -1.45
CA ILE A 108 17.78 13.96 -2.75
C ILE A 108 17.76 15.01 -3.86
N LEU A 109 17.17 16.17 -3.61
CA LEU A 109 17.00 17.25 -4.58
C LEU A 109 18.20 18.21 -4.65
N SER A 110 19.17 18.06 -3.75
CA SER A 110 20.31 18.98 -3.62
C SER A 110 19.88 20.45 -3.49
N GLY A 111 18.79 20.68 -2.75
CA GLY A 111 18.19 22.01 -2.60
C GLY A 111 17.28 22.10 -1.36
N ASN A 112 17.08 23.32 -0.86
CA ASN A 112 16.28 23.58 0.34
C ASN A 112 14.84 24.01 0.03
N ASN A 113 14.55 24.40 -1.21
CA ASN A 113 13.21 24.79 -1.62
C ASN A 113 12.37 23.53 -1.89
N LEU A 114 11.46 23.23 -0.95
CA LEU A 114 10.55 22.08 -1.01
C LEU A 114 9.10 22.51 -1.28
N THR A 115 8.89 23.67 -1.94
CA THR A 115 7.56 24.25 -2.15
C THR A 115 6.60 23.26 -2.81
N SER A 116 7.05 22.50 -3.81
CA SER A 116 6.26 21.47 -4.52
C SER A 116 5.65 20.41 -3.58
N LEU A 117 6.39 20.04 -2.53
CA LEU A 117 6.01 19.03 -1.55
C LEU A 117 5.22 19.65 -0.39
N LEU A 118 5.73 20.72 0.21
CA LEU A 118 5.16 21.35 1.42
C LEU A 118 3.90 22.19 1.14
N SER A 119 3.69 22.64 -0.09
CA SER A 119 2.40 23.25 -0.47
C SER A 119 1.32 22.20 -0.71
N ASN A 120 1.68 20.92 -0.86
CA ASN A 120 0.75 19.86 -1.24
C ASN A 120 -0.13 19.40 -0.08
N GLU A 121 -1.38 19.82 -0.10
CA GLU A 121 -2.32 19.51 0.98
C GLU A 121 -2.58 18.01 1.16
N ARG A 122 -2.63 17.26 0.06
CA ARG A 122 -2.88 15.81 0.08
C ARG A 122 -1.75 15.06 0.79
N PHE A 123 -0.50 15.46 0.55
CA PHE A 123 0.66 14.92 1.27
C PHE A 123 0.51 15.13 2.79
N HIS A 124 0.17 16.33 3.23
CA HIS A 124 -0.04 16.63 4.65
C HIS A 124 -1.17 15.81 5.27
N ARG A 125 -2.33 15.72 4.59
CA ARG A 125 -3.46 14.90 5.04
C ARG A 125 -3.05 13.43 5.24
N CYS A 126 -2.30 12.84 4.30
CA CYS A 126 -1.77 11.48 4.43
C CYS A 126 -0.81 11.33 5.63
N MET A 127 0.12 12.28 5.81
CA MET A 127 1.06 12.27 6.93
C MET A 127 0.35 12.37 8.28
N ILE A 128 -0.64 13.25 8.39
CA ILE A 128 -1.44 13.43 9.61
C ILE A 128 -2.28 12.18 9.90
N ALA A 129 -2.91 11.59 8.87
CA ALA A 129 -3.66 10.34 8.99
C ALA A 129 -2.77 9.19 9.50
N CYS A 130 -1.55 9.04 8.95
CA CYS A 130 -0.57 8.06 9.43
C CYS A 130 -0.17 8.29 10.90
N SER A 131 0.12 9.55 11.27
CA SER A 131 0.47 9.89 12.66
C SER A 131 -0.67 9.60 13.63
N ALA A 132 -1.90 9.97 13.28
CA ALA A 132 -3.07 9.72 14.09
C ALA A 132 -3.35 8.21 14.24
N GLU A 133 -3.23 7.45 13.16
CA GLU A 133 -3.40 5.99 13.18
C GLU A 133 -2.40 5.32 14.14
N LEU A 134 -1.12 5.73 14.10
CA LEU A 134 -0.10 5.19 15.00
C LEU A 134 -0.40 5.51 16.47
N VAL A 135 -0.77 6.75 16.79
CA VAL A 135 -1.12 7.14 18.15
C VAL A 135 -2.32 6.33 18.64
N LEU A 136 -3.38 6.20 17.84
CA LEU A 136 -4.54 5.39 18.19
C LEU A 136 -4.18 3.91 18.40
N ALA A 137 -3.36 3.34 17.52
CA ALA A 137 -2.88 1.97 17.65
C ALA A 137 -2.07 1.73 18.94
N THR A 138 -1.28 2.71 19.40
CA THR A 138 -0.50 2.57 20.65
C THR A 138 -1.38 2.51 21.89
N HIS A 139 -2.51 3.22 21.91
CA HIS A 139 -3.40 3.29 23.07
C HIS A 139 -4.35 2.09 23.17
N LYS A 140 -4.32 1.13 22.23
CA LYS A 140 -5.30 0.02 22.07
C LYS A 140 -6.77 0.45 22.09
N THR A 141 -6.97 1.75 22.02
CA THR A 141 -8.16 2.46 21.62
C THR A 141 -8.54 1.86 20.29
N VAL A 142 -9.82 1.49 20.09
CA VAL A 142 -10.32 0.95 18.82
C VAL A 142 -9.62 1.73 17.70
N THR A 143 -8.66 1.09 17.03
CA THR A 143 -7.94 1.69 15.89
C THR A 143 -9.02 2.31 15.03
N MET A 144 -8.87 3.56 14.55
CA MET A 144 -9.84 4.10 13.60
C MET A 144 -10.10 2.99 12.59
N MET A 145 -11.33 2.49 12.55
CA MET A 145 -11.65 1.36 11.70
C MET A 145 -11.53 1.90 10.27
N PHE A 146 -10.35 1.77 9.66
CA PHE A 146 -10.15 2.03 8.23
C PHE A 146 -11.30 1.32 7.51
N PRO A 147 -12.20 2.06 6.82
CA PRO A 147 -11.97 3.32 6.07
C PRO A 147 -12.19 4.66 6.79
N ALA A 148 -12.68 4.73 8.03
CA ALA A 148 -13.16 5.97 8.66
C ALA A 148 -12.15 7.14 8.69
N VAL A 149 -10.86 6.87 8.82
CA VAL A 149 -9.82 7.92 8.77
C VAL A 149 -9.64 8.50 7.36
N LEU A 150 -9.84 7.70 6.31
CA LEU A 150 -9.80 8.18 4.93
C LEU A 150 -10.96 9.14 4.67
N GLU A 151 -12.16 8.75 5.11
CA GLU A 151 -13.37 9.57 4.99
C GLU A 151 -13.23 10.92 5.70
N LYS A 152 -12.82 10.90 6.98
CA LYS A 152 -12.65 12.12 7.79
C LYS A 152 -11.57 13.06 7.27
N THR A 153 -10.55 12.53 6.61
CA THR A 153 -9.45 13.34 6.05
C THR A 153 -9.66 13.67 4.57
N GLY A 154 -10.67 13.09 3.92
CA GLY A 154 -10.97 13.28 2.50
C GLY A 154 -9.90 12.73 1.54
N ILE A 155 -9.00 11.85 2.01
CA ILE A 155 -7.97 11.23 1.17
C ILE A 155 -8.39 9.83 0.74
N THR A 156 -7.83 9.33 -0.35
CA THR A 156 -8.11 7.95 -0.80
C THR A 156 -7.02 6.98 -0.33
N ALA A 157 -7.32 5.68 -0.42
CA ALA A 157 -6.36 4.62 -0.09
C ALA A 157 -5.08 4.67 -0.95
N PHE A 158 -5.21 5.05 -2.22
CA PHE A 158 -4.08 5.22 -3.13
C PHE A 158 -3.13 6.33 -2.64
N ASP A 159 -3.69 7.46 -2.19
CA ASP A 159 -2.89 8.59 -1.69
C ASP A 159 -2.09 8.18 -0.45
N LEU A 160 -2.73 7.49 0.50
CA LEU A 160 -2.06 7.05 1.73
C LEU A 160 -0.97 6.00 1.46
N SER A 161 -1.19 5.10 0.48
CA SER A 161 -0.22 4.05 0.11
C SER A 161 1.14 4.59 -0.36
N LYS A 162 1.19 5.87 -0.78
CA LYS A 162 2.41 6.55 -1.20
C LYS A 162 3.29 6.96 -0.02
N VAL A 163 2.71 7.17 1.17
CA VAL A 163 3.43 7.72 2.33
C VAL A 163 3.95 6.64 3.27
N ILE A 164 3.26 5.51 3.44
CA ILE A 164 3.54 4.55 4.53
C ILE A 164 5.01 4.10 4.56
N GLU A 165 5.57 3.68 3.43
CA GLU A 165 6.97 3.25 3.36
C GLU A 165 7.94 4.38 3.73
N GLY A 166 7.68 5.59 3.24
CA GLY A 166 8.43 6.78 3.61
C GLY A 166 8.32 7.07 5.11
N PHE A 167 7.13 6.97 5.68
CA PHE A 167 6.87 7.22 7.10
C PHE A 167 7.66 6.26 7.98
N VAL A 168 7.58 4.96 7.70
CA VAL A 168 8.31 3.91 8.44
C VAL A 168 9.82 4.11 8.34
N ARG A 169 10.32 4.58 7.18
CA ARG A 169 11.75 4.85 6.97
C ARG A 169 12.26 6.03 7.79
N HIS A 170 11.43 7.06 7.97
CA HIS A 170 11.82 8.33 8.59
C HIS A 170 11.48 8.45 10.09
N GLU A 171 10.84 7.43 10.68
CA GLU A 171 10.75 7.23 12.13
C GLU A 171 11.39 5.89 12.51
N ASP A 172 12.70 5.90 12.67
CA ASP A 172 13.54 4.71 12.94
C ASP A 172 13.23 4.07 14.31
N THR A 173 12.86 4.89 15.29
CA THR A 173 12.52 4.49 16.67
C THR A 173 11.24 3.67 16.80
N LEU A 174 10.44 3.54 15.73
CA LEU A 174 9.17 2.82 15.74
C LEU A 174 9.34 1.37 16.25
N PRO A 175 8.57 0.96 17.28
CA PRO A 175 8.49 -0.43 17.72
C PRO A 175 8.10 -1.37 16.59
N ARG A 176 8.60 -2.62 16.65
CA ARG A 176 8.36 -3.65 15.64
C ARG A 176 6.86 -3.87 15.39
N GLU A 177 6.05 -3.79 16.44
CA GLU A 177 4.63 -4.04 16.38
C GLU A 177 3.88 -2.93 15.63
N LEU A 178 4.32 -1.67 15.78
CA LEU A 178 3.79 -0.55 15.01
C LEU A 178 4.25 -0.59 13.55
N LYS A 179 5.51 -0.98 13.29
CA LYS A 179 5.99 -1.24 11.91
C LYS A 179 5.14 -2.32 11.23
N ARG A 180 4.85 -3.42 11.95
CA ARG A 180 3.97 -4.49 11.46
C ARG A 180 2.53 -4.01 11.26
N HIS A 181 2.02 -3.16 12.13
CA HIS A 181 0.70 -2.54 11.98
C HIS A 181 0.60 -1.73 10.69
N LEU A 182 1.57 -0.85 10.43
CA LEU A 182 1.63 -0.06 9.20
C LEU A 182 1.81 -0.92 7.95
N ASN A 183 2.61 -1.98 8.00
CA ASN A 183 2.74 -2.92 6.88
C ASN A 183 1.40 -3.63 6.60
N SER A 184 0.71 -4.09 7.65
CA SER A 184 -0.63 -4.69 7.52
C SER A 184 -1.65 -3.69 6.95
N LEU A 185 -1.56 -2.42 7.36
CA LEU A 185 -2.36 -1.35 6.77
C LEU A 185 -2.03 -1.18 5.28
N GLU A 186 -0.75 -1.07 4.91
CA GLU A 186 -0.34 -0.94 3.51
C GLU A 186 -0.82 -2.12 2.67
N GLU A 187 -0.71 -3.35 3.16
CA GLU A 187 -1.26 -4.54 2.49
C GLU A 187 -2.77 -4.41 2.24
N ARG A 188 -3.55 -3.92 3.23
CA ARG A 188 -5.01 -3.69 3.06
C ARG A 188 -5.32 -2.63 2.01
N LEU A 189 -4.52 -1.55 1.95
CA LEU A 189 -4.69 -0.51 0.95
C LEU A 189 -4.43 -1.06 -0.46
N LEU A 190 -3.36 -1.85 -0.62
CA LEU A 190 -2.93 -2.43 -1.89
C LEU A 190 -3.83 -3.59 -2.36
N GLU A 191 -4.35 -4.40 -1.43
CA GLU A 191 -5.09 -5.63 -1.76
C GLU A 191 -6.52 -5.38 -2.23
N SER A 192 -7.17 -4.28 -1.81
CA SER A 192 -8.55 -3.98 -2.21
C SER A 192 -8.86 -2.48 -2.24
N MET A 193 -8.53 -1.71 -1.20
CA MET A 193 -9.10 -0.36 -1.03
C MET A 193 -8.68 0.62 -2.13
N ALA A 194 -7.45 0.52 -2.63
CA ALA A 194 -6.99 1.37 -3.74
C ALA A 194 -7.67 1.03 -5.08
N TRP A 195 -8.35 -0.11 -5.18
CA TRP A 195 -9.10 -0.57 -6.34
C TRP A 195 -10.61 -0.31 -6.24
N GLU A 196 -11.09 0.20 -5.11
CA GLU A 196 -12.51 0.53 -4.94
C GLU A 196 -12.89 1.78 -5.75
N LYS A 197 -14.16 1.83 -6.17
CA LYS A 197 -14.79 3.02 -6.76
C LYS A 197 -14.51 4.24 -5.89
N GLY A 198 -14.11 5.33 -6.53
CA GLY A 198 -13.77 6.57 -5.84
C GLY A 198 -12.28 6.71 -5.50
N SER A 199 -11.44 5.75 -5.88
CA SER A 199 -10.00 5.83 -5.69
C SER A 199 -9.33 6.86 -6.62
N SER A 200 -8.42 7.68 -6.09
CA SER A 200 -7.65 8.64 -6.90
C SER A 200 -6.66 7.95 -7.85
N MET A 201 -6.43 6.65 -7.65
CA MET A 201 -5.63 5.79 -8.52
C MET A 201 -6.13 5.85 -9.97
N TYR A 202 -7.45 5.84 -10.19
CA TYR A 202 -8.04 5.83 -11.53
C TYR A 202 -7.68 7.08 -12.35
N ASN A 203 -7.58 8.26 -11.71
CA ASN A 203 -7.13 9.47 -12.38
C ASN A 203 -5.69 9.34 -12.89
N SER A 204 -4.82 8.72 -12.09
CA SER A 204 -3.43 8.45 -12.50
C SER A 204 -3.35 7.35 -13.55
N LEU A 205 -4.23 6.34 -13.44
CA LEU A 205 -4.26 5.22 -14.38
C LEU A 205 -4.73 5.64 -15.78
N ILE A 206 -5.66 6.57 -15.90
CA ILE A 206 -6.09 7.13 -17.20
C ILE A 206 -4.92 7.83 -17.90
N VAL A 207 -4.13 8.62 -17.16
CA VAL A 207 -2.97 9.32 -17.73
C VAL A 207 -1.89 8.33 -18.12
N ALA A 208 -1.56 7.38 -17.25
CA ALA A 208 -0.52 6.39 -17.50
C ALA A 208 -0.92 5.34 -18.55
N ARG A 209 -2.21 5.05 -18.70
CA ARG A 209 -2.77 4.03 -19.58
C ARG A 209 -4.11 4.48 -20.18
N PRO A 210 -4.09 5.35 -21.21
CA PRO A 210 -5.31 5.93 -21.79
C PRO A 210 -6.31 4.89 -22.30
N ALA A 211 -5.86 3.71 -22.72
CA ALA A 211 -6.72 2.61 -23.16
C ALA A 211 -7.74 2.15 -22.11
N LEU A 212 -7.47 2.34 -20.81
CA LEU A 212 -8.37 1.96 -19.72
C LEU A 212 -9.46 3.02 -19.44
N SER A 213 -9.36 4.21 -20.04
CA SER A 213 -10.29 5.31 -19.75
C SER A 213 -11.74 4.96 -20.03
N VAL A 214 -12.03 4.27 -21.13
CA VAL A 214 -13.40 3.90 -21.52
C VAL A 214 -14.02 2.97 -20.48
N GLU A 215 -13.26 1.97 -20.02
CA GLU A 215 -13.74 1.02 -19.01
C GLU A 215 -13.93 1.70 -17.65
N ILE A 216 -12.99 2.55 -17.24
CA ILE A 216 -13.05 3.31 -15.98
C ILE A 216 -14.28 4.23 -15.95
N SER A 217 -14.55 4.95 -17.05
CA SER A 217 -15.73 5.80 -17.18
C SER A 217 -17.02 5.00 -17.20
N ARG A 218 -17.06 3.88 -17.93
CA ARG A 218 -18.24 3.00 -18.00
C ARG A 218 -18.63 2.43 -16.63
N LEU A 219 -17.65 2.12 -15.79
CA LEU A 219 -17.84 1.59 -14.44
C LEU A 219 -18.01 2.70 -13.38
N GLY A 220 -17.89 3.97 -13.76
CA GLY A 220 -18.04 5.11 -12.84
C GLY A 220 -17.05 5.09 -11.68
N LEU A 221 -15.79 4.73 -11.94
CA LEU A 221 -14.81 4.45 -10.88
C LEU A 221 -14.07 5.68 -10.33
N LEU A 222 -14.23 6.83 -10.98
CA LEU A 222 -13.48 8.05 -10.66
C LEU A 222 -13.77 8.55 -9.24
N ALA A 223 -12.75 9.12 -8.62
CA ALA A 223 -12.85 9.81 -7.34
C ALA A 223 -13.64 11.10 -7.47
N GLU A 224 -14.51 11.36 -6.50
CA GLU A 224 -15.00 12.71 -6.26
C GLU A 224 -13.83 13.66 -5.94
N PRO A 225 -13.96 14.96 -6.24
CA PRO A 225 -12.96 15.94 -5.86
C PRO A 225 -12.66 15.88 -4.35
N MET A 226 -11.37 15.99 -3.99
CA MET A 226 -10.97 16.03 -2.58
C MET A 226 -11.67 17.20 -1.88
N PRO A 227 -12.41 16.98 -0.79
CA PRO A 227 -13.16 18.04 -0.11
C PRO A 227 -12.21 19.11 0.42
N SER A 228 -12.59 20.39 0.32
CA SER A 228 -11.79 21.50 0.87
C SER A 228 -11.68 21.42 2.39
N LEU A 229 -10.69 22.10 2.96
CA LEU A 229 -10.55 22.21 4.42
C LEU A 229 -11.79 22.87 5.04
N ASP A 230 -12.36 23.88 4.38
CA ASP A 230 -13.57 24.57 4.86
C ASP A 230 -14.78 23.64 4.90
N ALA A 231 -14.95 22.77 3.89
CA ALA A 231 -15.99 21.76 3.89
C ALA A 231 -15.83 20.79 5.08
N ILE A 232 -14.60 20.32 5.32
CA ILE A 232 -14.30 19.45 6.46
C ILE A 232 -14.55 20.17 7.80
N ALA A 233 -14.13 21.43 7.91
CA ALA A 233 -14.33 22.23 9.11
C ALA A 233 -15.82 22.41 9.43
N ALA A 234 -16.63 22.71 8.40
CA ALA A 234 -18.08 22.86 8.52
C ALA A 234 -18.78 21.55 8.93
N HIS A 235 -18.39 20.41 8.36
CA HIS A 235 -18.98 19.11 8.69
C HIS A 235 -18.69 18.65 10.13
N HIS A 236 -17.61 19.15 10.74
CA HIS A 236 -17.15 18.70 12.05
C HIS A 236 -17.27 19.77 13.15
N ASN A 237 -17.93 20.90 12.89
CA ASN A 237 -18.09 22.04 13.82
C ASN A 237 -16.75 22.48 14.45
N ILE A 238 -15.68 22.50 13.65
CA ILE A 238 -14.33 22.83 14.14
C ILE A 238 -14.21 24.37 14.19
N SER A 239 -14.47 24.97 15.35
CA SER A 239 -14.11 26.38 15.57
C SER A 239 -12.62 26.50 15.88
N LEU A 240 -11.81 26.86 14.88
CA LEU A 240 -10.55 27.57 15.13
C LEU A 240 -10.94 29.00 15.53
N GLY A 241 -10.59 29.44 16.74
CA GLY A 241 -11.03 30.74 17.25
C GLY A 241 -10.65 31.90 16.32
N GLY A 242 -11.65 32.67 15.84
CA GLY A 242 -11.47 33.95 15.17
C GLY A 242 -12.51 34.31 14.10
N LEU A 243 -13.49 35.13 14.50
CA LEU A 243 -14.51 35.88 13.73
C LEU A 243 -15.65 35.10 13.01
N PRO A 244 -16.91 35.59 13.07
CA PRO A 244 -18.07 34.92 12.52
C PRO A 244 -18.11 34.98 10.98
N PRO A 245 -18.70 33.99 10.31
CA PRO A 245 -18.81 33.98 8.86
C PRO A 245 -19.86 35.00 8.40
N LEU A 246 -19.45 35.87 7.47
CA LEU A 246 -20.38 36.70 6.69
C LEU A 246 -21.27 35.80 5.83
N PRO A 247 -22.57 36.12 5.68
CA PRO A 247 -23.50 35.29 4.93
C PRO A 247 -23.18 35.32 3.44
N PHE A 248 -23.00 34.12 2.87
CA PHE A 248 -22.99 33.86 1.44
C PHE A 248 -24.28 34.39 0.79
N GLN A 249 -24.15 35.35 -0.13
CA GLN A 249 -25.23 35.70 -1.04
C GLN A 249 -25.31 34.69 -2.19
N LYS A 250 -26.55 34.24 -2.36
CA LYS A 250 -27.05 33.28 -3.33
C LYS A 250 -26.87 33.82 -4.74
N GLN A 251 -26.32 32.99 -5.62
CA GLN A 251 -26.15 33.26 -7.04
C GLN A 251 -27.53 33.35 -7.72
N GLU A 252 -27.93 34.55 -8.12
CA GLU A 252 -29.04 34.78 -9.05
C GLU A 252 -28.55 34.73 -10.50
N ARG A 253 -29.24 33.92 -11.31
CA ARG A 253 -29.14 33.92 -12.76
C ARG A 253 -29.86 35.15 -13.30
N LEU A 254 -29.21 35.90 -14.19
CA LEU A 254 -29.87 36.70 -15.22
C LEU A 254 -29.02 36.68 -16.51
N GLN A 255 -29.69 36.40 -17.63
CA GLN A 255 -29.25 36.66 -19.01
C GLN A 255 -29.19 38.20 -19.19
N ASP A 256 -28.36 38.85 -20.01
CA ASP A 256 -28.27 38.80 -21.47
C ASP A 256 -27.09 39.68 -21.99
N LYS A 257 -26.67 39.44 -23.24
CA LYS A 257 -25.92 40.26 -24.24
C LYS A 257 -25.13 41.54 -23.84
N ASP A 258 -23.85 41.62 -24.20
CA ASP A 258 -23.36 42.11 -25.52
C ASP A 258 -21.83 42.35 -25.53
N GLU A 259 -21.21 41.79 -26.57
CA GLU A 259 -20.18 42.37 -27.45
C GLU A 259 -18.75 42.86 -27.00
N VAL A 260 -17.77 42.37 -27.78
CA VAL A 260 -16.48 42.98 -28.21
C VAL A 260 -15.14 42.56 -27.55
N ARG A 261 -14.31 41.97 -28.44
CA ARG A 261 -12.83 41.90 -28.57
C ARG A 261 -11.96 40.98 -27.71
N SER A 262 -11.46 39.96 -28.40
CA SER A 262 -10.10 39.41 -28.22
C SER A 262 -9.00 40.46 -28.44
N PRO A 263 -7.75 40.13 -28.04
CA PRO A 263 -6.83 39.79 -29.12
C PRO A 263 -6.02 38.51 -28.89
N LYS A 264 -5.87 37.77 -30.00
CA LYS A 264 -4.80 36.81 -30.27
C LYS A 264 -3.49 37.54 -30.53
N ARG A 265 -2.36 36.91 -30.17
CA ARG A 265 -1.07 36.82 -30.89
C ARG A 265 0.00 36.40 -29.87
N ALA A 266 1.11 35.75 -30.20
CA ALA A 266 1.55 34.89 -31.30
C ALA A 266 2.95 34.41 -30.87
N CYS A 267 3.34 33.25 -31.34
CA CYS A 267 4.63 32.62 -31.11
C CYS A 267 5.68 33.16 -32.11
N THR A 268 6.88 33.50 -31.62
CA THR A 268 8.24 33.51 -32.21
C THR A 268 9.13 34.31 -31.22
N GLU A 269 10.39 34.05 -30.91
CA GLU A 269 11.50 33.49 -31.66
C GLU A 269 12.65 33.09 -30.71
N ARG A 270 13.57 32.31 -31.25
CA ARG A 270 14.77 31.71 -30.65
C ARG A 270 15.80 32.74 -30.15
N ARG A 271 16.52 32.40 -29.08
CA ARG A 271 17.98 32.66 -29.02
C ARG A 271 18.70 31.64 -28.15
N ASN A 272 19.58 30.89 -28.82
CA ASN A 272 20.57 30.00 -28.23
C ASN A 272 21.62 30.82 -27.46
N VAL A 273 22.03 30.33 -26.29
CA VAL A 273 23.39 30.52 -25.78
C VAL A 273 23.84 29.18 -25.21
N LEU A 274 24.76 28.53 -25.92
CA LEU A 274 25.59 27.44 -25.42
C LEU A 274 26.51 27.97 -24.33
N VAL A 275 26.62 27.23 -23.21
CA VAL A 275 27.90 27.11 -22.50
C VAL A 275 28.08 25.65 -22.11
N ASP A 276 29.00 25.01 -22.83
CA ASP A 276 29.61 23.72 -22.52
C ASP A 276 30.32 23.78 -21.16
N SER A 277 30.18 22.74 -20.35
CA SER A 277 31.19 22.33 -19.38
C SER A 277 31.03 20.85 -19.05
N ASN A 278 31.68 20.04 -19.88
CA ASN A 278 32.00 18.64 -19.60
C ASN A 278 32.90 18.54 -18.36
N SER A 279 32.50 17.73 -17.39
CA SER A 279 33.46 17.06 -16.50
C SER A 279 33.09 15.59 -16.39
N LEU A 280 33.85 14.78 -17.12
CA LEU A 280 33.82 13.33 -17.10
C LEU A 280 34.40 12.82 -15.78
N ARG A 281 33.64 12.03 -15.02
CA ARG A 281 34.19 11.07 -14.06
C ARG A 281 33.55 9.70 -14.25
N SER A 282 34.44 8.73 -14.39
CA SER A 282 34.27 7.30 -14.69
C SER A 282 33.36 6.53 -13.70
N PRO A 283 32.66 5.45 -14.12
CA PRO A 283 31.68 4.76 -13.30
C PRO A 283 32.32 3.65 -12.45
N VAL A 284 32.20 3.75 -11.13
CA VAL A 284 32.34 2.59 -10.24
C VAL A 284 30.94 2.05 -9.97
N LYS A 285 30.75 0.76 -10.27
CA LYS A 285 29.52 -0.02 -10.05
C LYS A 285 29.11 0.03 -8.57
N ASP A 286 28.14 0.87 -8.24
CA ASP A 286 27.39 0.76 -7.00
C ASP A 286 26.15 -0.10 -7.21
N ILE A 287 26.05 -1.12 -6.37
CA ILE A 287 24.96 -2.07 -6.25
C ILE A 287 23.65 -1.30 -6.05
N ILE A 288 22.78 -1.35 -7.06
CA ILE A 288 21.53 -0.60 -7.12
C ILE A 288 20.57 -1.13 -6.04
N LYS A 289 20.48 -0.41 -4.91
CA LYS A 289 19.23 -0.34 -4.15
C LYS A 289 18.23 0.43 -5.04
N PRO A 290 16.99 -0.03 -5.24
CA PRO A 290 16.03 0.74 -6.01
C PRO A 290 15.76 2.04 -5.26
N LYS A 291 16.23 3.18 -5.80
CA LYS A 291 15.91 4.50 -5.28
C LYS A 291 14.41 4.69 -5.44
N LEU A 292 13.69 4.90 -4.34
CA LEU A 292 12.31 5.40 -4.43
C LEU A 292 12.32 6.75 -5.15
N PRO A 293 11.34 7.04 -6.01
CA PRO A 293 11.23 8.36 -6.60
C PRO A 293 11.01 9.41 -5.49
N PRO A 294 11.44 10.67 -5.70
CA PRO A 294 11.20 11.76 -4.76
C PRO A 294 9.72 11.89 -4.39
N LEU A 295 9.40 12.15 -3.12
CA LEU A 295 8.02 12.29 -2.64
C LEU A 295 7.27 13.41 -3.37
N GLN A 296 7.97 14.47 -3.78
CA GLN A 296 7.37 15.55 -4.57
C GLN A 296 6.73 15.04 -5.87
N SER A 297 7.34 14.06 -6.55
CA SER A 297 6.81 13.49 -7.79
C SER A 297 5.59 12.60 -7.52
N ALA A 298 5.52 11.96 -6.36
CA ALA A 298 4.42 11.07 -6.00
C ALA A 298 3.09 11.82 -5.73
N PHE A 299 3.17 13.08 -5.32
CA PHE A 299 2.03 13.93 -4.99
C PHE A 299 1.76 15.06 -6.00
N ALA A 300 2.64 15.23 -7.00
CA ALA A 300 2.44 16.16 -8.10
C ALA A 300 1.20 15.81 -8.95
N SER A 301 0.76 16.77 -9.77
CA SER A 301 -0.34 16.54 -10.72
C SER A 301 -0.01 15.36 -11.65
N PRO A 302 -0.95 14.44 -11.91
CA PRO A 302 -0.72 13.25 -12.73
C PRO A 302 -0.09 13.54 -14.09
N THR A 303 -0.45 14.65 -14.73
CA THR A 303 0.00 15.02 -16.07
C THR A 303 1.35 15.74 -16.11
N ARG A 304 1.95 16.08 -14.96
CA ARG A 304 3.26 16.75 -14.95
C ARG A 304 4.36 15.78 -15.38
N PRO A 305 5.34 16.23 -16.19
CA PRO A 305 6.55 15.46 -16.45
C PRO A 305 7.30 15.20 -15.14
N ASN A 306 7.78 13.98 -14.95
CA ASN A 306 8.59 13.61 -13.80
C ASN A 306 10.07 13.96 -14.09
N PRO A 307 10.68 14.89 -13.32
CA PRO A 307 12.07 15.32 -13.54
C PRO A 307 13.09 14.18 -13.37
N ALA A 308 12.73 13.09 -12.68
CA ALA A 308 13.62 11.96 -12.41
C ALA A 308 13.52 10.81 -13.44
N ALA A 309 12.54 10.82 -14.35
CA ALA A 309 12.18 9.65 -15.16
C ALA A 309 12.19 9.89 -16.68
N GLY A 310 13.07 10.77 -17.18
CA GLY A 310 13.45 10.80 -18.60
C GLY A 310 12.30 11.02 -19.60
N GLY A 311 11.22 11.71 -19.21
CA GLY A 311 10.07 12.02 -20.09
C GLY A 311 8.74 11.39 -19.64
N GLU A 312 8.75 10.45 -18.69
CA GLU A 312 7.52 9.92 -18.10
C GLU A 312 6.77 10.97 -17.28
N THR A 313 5.45 10.83 -17.21
CA THR A 313 4.59 11.62 -16.34
C THR A 313 4.66 11.13 -14.88
N CYS A 314 4.33 12.00 -13.93
CA CYS A 314 4.19 11.63 -12.51
C CYS A 314 3.17 10.49 -12.31
N ALA A 315 2.14 10.42 -13.16
CA ALA A 315 1.19 9.33 -13.19
C ALA A 315 1.84 7.97 -13.52
N GLU A 316 2.64 7.91 -14.58
CA GLU A 316 3.32 6.68 -15.01
C GLU A 316 4.27 6.17 -13.93
N THR A 317 5.11 7.04 -13.38
CA THR A 317 5.98 6.68 -12.26
C THR A 317 5.19 6.23 -11.03
N GLY A 318 4.13 6.96 -10.66
CA GLY A 318 3.29 6.65 -9.50
C GLY A 318 2.58 5.30 -9.63
N ILE A 319 1.99 5.01 -10.80
CA ILE A 319 1.35 3.73 -11.11
C ILE A 319 2.40 2.61 -11.19
N GLY A 320 3.58 2.87 -11.75
CA GLY A 320 4.69 1.91 -11.78
C GLY A 320 5.14 1.47 -10.38
N VAL A 321 5.31 2.42 -9.46
CA VAL A 321 5.63 2.12 -8.05
C VAL A 321 4.49 1.32 -7.40
N PHE A 322 3.25 1.73 -7.60
CA PHE A 322 2.08 1.04 -7.05
C PHE A 322 1.99 -0.41 -7.54
N PHE A 323 2.17 -0.65 -8.84
CA PHE A 323 2.16 -2.00 -9.44
C PHE A 323 3.35 -2.84 -9.00
N SER A 324 4.51 -2.23 -8.74
CA SER A 324 5.65 -2.90 -8.14
C SER A 324 5.33 -3.40 -6.72
N LYS A 325 4.66 -2.56 -5.91
CA LYS A 325 4.20 -2.96 -4.56
C LYS A 325 3.20 -4.12 -4.62
N ILE A 326 2.21 -4.05 -5.51
CA ILE A 326 1.24 -5.14 -5.72
C ILE A 326 1.93 -6.42 -6.17
N SER A 327 2.88 -6.33 -7.10
CA SER A 327 3.65 -7.49 -7.58
C SER A 327 4.46 -8.14 -6.45
N LYS A 328 5.07 -7.35 -5.57
CA LYS A 328 5.78 -7.88 -4.38
C LYS A 328 4.82 -8.57 -3.42
N LEU A 329 3.66 -7.96 -3.14
CA LEU A 329 2.64 -8.54 -2.28
C LEU A 329 2.11 -9.86 -2.84
N ALA A 330 1.80 -9.90 -4.14
CA ALA A 330 1.38 -11.10 -4.85
C ALA A 330 2.45 -12.20 -4.79
N ALA A 331 3.73 -11.87 -5.00
CA ALA A 331 4.83 -12.84 -4.90
C ALA A 331 4.87 -13.53 -3.53
N ILE A 332 4.76 -12.76 -2.44
CA ILE A 332 4.76 -13.29 -1.07
C ILE A 332 3.57 -14.25 -0.87
N ARG A 333 2.37 -13.84 -1.31
CA ARG A 333 1.13 -14.62 -1.14
C ARG A 333 1.12 -15.89 -2.00
N ILE A 334 1.57 -15.80 -3.26
CA ILE A 334 1.71 -16.92 -4.19
C ILE A 334 2.69 -17.94 -3.60
N ARG A 335 3.89 -17.50 -3.19
CA ARG A 335 4.89 -18.40 -2.59
C ARG A 335 4.31 -19.16 -1.39
N SER A 336 3.74 -18.43 -0.44
CA SER A 336 3.16 -19.04 0.77
C SER A 336 2.05 -20.05 0.45
N LEU A 337 1.22 -19.77 -0.56
CA LEU A 337 0.12 -20.66 -0.93
C LEU A 337 0.61 -21.87 -1.73
N CYS A 338 1.50 -21.69 -2.70
CA CYS A 338 2.09 -22.77 -3.48
C CYS A 338 2.89 -23.74 -2.61
N GLU A 339 3.69 -23.24 -1.66
CA GLU A 339 4.42 -24.08 -0.69
C GLU A 339 3.45 -24.93 0.15
N ARG A 340 2.34 -24.33 0.61
CA ARG A 340 1.33 -25.02 1.41
C ARG A 340 0.57 -26.08 0.62
N LEU A 341 0.29 -25.80 -0.65
CA LEU A 341 -0.35 -26.72 -1.58
C LEU A 341 0.64 -27.74 -2.18
N GLN A 342 1.93 -27.66 -1.81
CA GLN A 342 3.00 -28.53 -2.31
C GLN A 342 3.10 -28.50 -3.85
N LEU A 343 2.86 -27.33 -4.45
CA LEU A 343 2.95 -27.15 -5.90
C LEU A 343 4.42 -27.03 -6.35
N PRO A 344 4.78 -27.58 -7.52
CA PRO A 344 6.13 -27.46 -8.06
C PRO A 344 6.58 -26.01 -8.26
N GLN A 345 7.88 -25.75 -8.13
CA GLN A 345 8.49 -24.42 -8.33
C GLN A 345 8.12 -23.81 -9.70
N GLN A 346 8.03 -24.63 -10.75
CA GLN A 346 7.63 -24.19 -12.09
C GLN A 346 6.21 -23.63 -12.12
N VAL A 347 5.28 -24.20 -11.34
CA VAL A 347 3.91 -23.69 -11.22
C VAL A 347 3.91 -22.34 -10.51
N LEU A 348 4.65 -22.21 -9.41
CA LEU A 348 4.81 -20.95 -8.69
C LEU A 348 5.31 -19.82 -9.62
N GLU A 349 6.34 -20.08 -10.43
CA GLU A 349 6.90 -19.11 -11.37
C GLU A 349 5.92 -18.73 -12.48
N ARG A 350 5.17 -19.71 -13.01
CA ARG A 350 4.12 -19.47 -14.01
C ARG A 350 2.96 -18.66 -13.44
N VAL A 351 2.49 -18.98 -12.23
CA VAL A 351 1.43 -18.22 -11.54
C VAL A 351 1.87 -16.77 -11.32
N TYR A 352 3.10 -16.56 -10.86
CA TYR A 352 3.62 -15.21 -10.68
C TYR A 352 3.72 -14.44 -11.99
N SER A 353 4.26 -15.06 -13.04
CA SER A 353 4.34 -14.46 -14.37
C SER A 353 2.95 -14.11 -14.92
N LEU A 354 1.97 -14.99 -14.74
CA LEU A 354 0.59 -14.75 -15.15
C LEU A 354 -0.03 -13.57 -14.39
N VAL A 355 0.16 -13.47 -13.07
CA VAL A 355 -0.36 -12.33 -12.29
C VAL A 355 0.28 -11.01 -12.74
N GLN A 356 1.57 -11.00 -13.08
CA GLN A 356 2.24 -9.81 -13.63
C GLN A 356 1.69 -9.43 -15.02
N GLN A 357 1.43 -10.41 -15.89
CA GLN A 357 0.78 -10.19 -17.18
C GLN A 357 -0.65 -9.67 -17.02
N ILE A 358 -1.43 -10.22 -16.08
CA ILE A 358 -2.78 -9.74 -15.78
C ILE A 358 -2.73 -8.29 -15.26
N LEU A 359 -1.81 -7.97 -14.35
CA LEU A 359 -1.65 -6.61 -13.85
C LEU A 359 -1.27 -5.61 -14.95
N SER A 360 -0.45 -6.03 -15.92
CA SER A 360 0.02 -5.17 -17.00
C SER A 360 -0.93 -5.08 -18.20
N GLN A 361 -1.59 -6.16 -18.60
CA GLN A 361 -2.39 -6.23 -19.83
C GLN A 361 -3.90 -6.29 -19.58
N GLN A 362 -4.33 -6.85 -18.45
CA GLN A 362 -5.74 -7.01 -18.07
C GLN A 362 -6.04 -6.34 -16.72
N THR A 363 -5.54 -5.10 -16.54
CA THR A 363 -5.65 -4.35 -15.27
C THR A 363 -7.09 -4.21 -14.80
N GLY A 364 -8.06 -4.13 -15.71
CA GLY A 364 -9.50 -4.06 -15.39
C GLY A 364 -10.01 -5.21 -14.53
N LEU A 365 -9.31 -6.37 -14.51
CA LEU A 365 -9.66 -7.48 -13.62
C LEU A 365 -9.51 -7.13 -12.13
N PHE A 366 -8.71 -6.12 -11.78
CA PHE A 366 -8.53 -5.70 -10.38
C PHE A 366 -9.59 -4.70 -9.90
N PHE A 367 -10.34 -4.06 -10.81
CA PHE A 367 -11.28 -2.99 -10.45
C PHE A 367 -12.41 -3.52 -9.55
N ASN A 368 -12.64 -2.86 -8.41
CA ASN A 368 -13.59 -3.28 -7.36
C ASN A 368 -13.37 -4.71 -6.85
N ARG A 369 -12.16 -5.25 -6.98
CA ARG A 369 -11.82 -6.63 -6.60
C ARG A 369 -10.65 -6.70 -5.65
N HIS A 370 -10.54 -7.85 -5.01
CA HIS A 370 -9.43 -8.17 -4.11
C HIS A 370 -8.32 -8.87 -4.89
N ILE A 371 -7.05 -8.51 -4.69
CA ILE A 371 -5.93 -9.13 -5.43
C ILE A 371 -5.88 -10.66 -5.26
N ASP A 372 -6.28 -11.16 -4.08
CA ASP A 372 -6.29 -12.61 -3.81
C ASP A 372 -7.29 -13.35 -4.69
N GLN A 373 -8.37 -12.72 -5.20
CA GLN A 373 -9.26 -13.37 -6.18
C GLN A 373 -8.47 -13.72 -7.45
N ILE A 374 -7.64 -12.79 -7.93
CA ILE A 374 -6.79 -12.97 -9.11
C ILE A 374 -5.72 -14.03 -8.83
N ILE A 375 -5.11 -14.04 -7.64
CA ILE A 375 -4.10 -15.03 -7.24
C ILE A 375 -4.69 -16.44 -7.20
N LEU A 376 -5.84 -16.63 -6.53
CA LEU A 376 -6.46 -17.94 -6.38
C LEU A 376 -6.91 -18.49 -7.75
N CYS A 377 -7.51 -17.65 -8.60
CA CYS A 377 -7.87 -18.00 -9.97
C CYS A 377 -6.64 -18.32 -10.83
N SER A 378 -5.55 -17.59 -10.68
CA SER A 378 -4.29 -17.83 -11.40
C SER A 378 -3.66 -19.16 -11.01
N ILE A 379 -3.65 -19.51 -9.71
CA ILE A 379 -3.18 -20.82 -9.23
C ILE A 379 -3.99 -21.95 -9.86
N TYR A 380 -5.31 -21.83 -9.83
CA TYR A 380 -6.19 -22.85 -10.42
C TYR A 380 -5.99 -22.96 -11.94
N GLY A 381 -5.95 -21.84 -12.66
CA GLY A 381 -5.76 -21.81 -14.12
C GLY A 381 -4.42 -22.43 -14.55
N VAL A 382 -3.32 -22.07 -13.87
CA VAL A 382 -1.99 -22.64 -14.16
C VAL A 382 -1.92 -24.13 -13.81
N ALA A 383 -2.53 -24.55 -12.69
CA ALA A 383 -2.60 -25.97 -12.33
C ALA A 383 -3.35 -26.78 -13.40
N LYS A 384 -4.49 -26.27 -13.89
CA LYS A 384 -5.28 -26.90 -14.95
C LYS A 384 -4.50 -27.08 -16.26
N ILE A 385 -3.84 -26.04 -16.77
CA ILE A 385 -3.03 -26.17 -18.00
C ILE A 385 -1.77 -27.01 -17.81
N SER A 386 -1.32 -27.18 -16.56
CA SER A 386 -0.21 -28.05 -16.18
C SER A 386 -0.66 -29.48 -15.88
N GLN A 387 -1.92 -29.83 -16.17
CA GLN A 387 -2.51 -31.16 -15.93
C GLN A 387 -2.39 -31.63 -14.46
N LEU A 388 -2.45 -30.69 -13.52
CA LEU A 388 -2.49 -30.99 -12.08
C LEU A 388 -3.93 -31.08 -11.60
N GLU A 389 -4.24 -32.12 -10.83
CA GLU A 389 -5.50 -32.26 -10.13
C GLU A 389 -5.50 -31.35 -8.89
N LEU A 390 -6.01 -30.13 -9.06
CA LEU A 390 -6.16 -29.16 -7.98
C LEU A 390 -7.56 -28.55 -8.03
N SER A 391 -8.27 -28.62 -6.91
CA SER A 391 -9.61 -28.05 -6.77
C SER A 391 -9.60 -26.67 -6.10
N PHE A 392 -10.62 -25.85 -6.37
CA PHE A 392 -10.83 -24.60 -5.62
C PHE A 392 -11.00 -24.85 -4.11
N LYS A 393 -11.55 -26.01 -3.71
CA LYS A 393 -11.72 -26.37 -2.30
C LYS A 393 -10.37 -26.47 -1.58
N GLU A 394 -9.37 -27.11 -2.21
CA GLU A 394 -8.01 -27.23 -1.67
C GLU A 394 -7.30 -25.88 -1.64
N ILE A 395 -7.41 -25.11 -2.73
CA ILE A 395 -6.85 -23.75 -2.81
C ILE A 395 -7.41 -22.86 -1.69
N ILE A 396 -8.74 -22.85 -1.50
CA ILE A 396 -9.40 -22.07 -0.44
C ILE A 396 -9.00 -22.59 0.95
N PHE A 397 -8.84 -23.91 1.13
CA PHE A 397 -8.35 -24.46 2.40
C PHE A 397 -6.94 -23.97 2.73
N GLY A 398 -6.04 -23.91 1.74
CA GLY A 398 -4.72 -23.32 1.90
C GLY A 398 -4.77 -21.82 2.19
N TYR A 399 -5.63 -21.09 1.47
CA TYR A 399 -5.82 -19.65 1.62
C TYR A 399 -6.30 -19.24 3.02
N ARG A 400 -7.19 -20.03 3.64
CA ARG A 400 -7.68 -19.81 5.01
C ARG A 400 -6.60 -19.77 6.09
N LYS A 401 -5.38 -20.18 5.77
CA LYS A 401 -4.22 -20.12 6.67
C LYS A 401 -3.36 -18.87 6.50
N GLN A 402 -3.67 -18.00 5.52
CA GLN A 402 -3.00 -16.72 5.35
C GLN A 402 -3.58 -15.65 6.28
N PRO A 403 -2.77 -14.73 6.81
CA PRO A 403 -3.19 -13.78 7.85
C PRO A 403 -4.28 -12.80 7.37
N GLN A 404 -4.30 -12.46 6.09
CA GLN A 404 -5.27 -11.53 5.50
C GLN A 404 -6.56 -12.20 5.01
N CYS A 405 -6.70 -13.52 5.14
CA CYS A 405 -7.85 -14.24 4.57
C CYS A 405 -9.18 -13.73 5.12
N LYS A 406 -10.07 -13.32 4.21
CA LYS A 406 -11.47 -12.99 4.50
C LYS A 406 -12.40 -13.92 3.72
N PRO A 407 -13.45 -14.52 4.33
CA PRO A 407 -14.39 -15.38 3.62
C PRO A 407 -15.07 -14.72 2.40
N GLN A 408 -15.25 -13.40 2.47
CA GLN A 408 -15.84 -12.58 1.40
C GLN A 408 -15.04 -12.70 0.09
N VAL A 409 -13.71 -12.84 0.17
CA VAL A 409 -12.81 -12.91 -0.99
C VAL A 409 -13.21 -14.01 -1.97
N PHE A 410 -13.69 -15.16 -1.47
CA PHE A 410 -14.10 -16.28 -2.33
C PHE A 410 -15.61 -16.56 -2.35
N ARG A 411 -16.39 -15.89 -1.49
CA ARG A 411 -17.87 -16.04 -1.44
C ARG A 411 -18.62 -14.93 -2.16
N SER A 412 -18.01 -13.76 -2.33
CA SER A 412 -18.65 -12.56 -2.86
C SER A 412 -17.63 -11.76 -3.67
N VAL A 413 -17.51 -12.11 -4.95
CA VAL A 413 -16.62 -11.50 -5.93
C VAL A 413 -17.44 -10.58 -6.83
N TYR A 414 -17.03 -9.31 -6.91
CA TYR A 414 -17.68 -8.30 -7.73
C TYR A 414 -17.64 -8.67 -9.22
N VAL A 415 -18.78 -8.58 -9.88
CA VAL A 415 -18.91 -8.70 -11.34
C VAL A 415 -19.83 -7.61 -11.86
N HIS A 416 -19.52 -7.10 -13.05
CA HIS A 416 -20.38 -6.17 -13.75
C HIS A 416 -20.84 -6.81 -15.05
N TRP A 417 -22.11 -7.23 -15.10
CA TRP A 417 -22.67 -7.89 -16.27
C TRP A 417 -23.01 -6.88 -17.37
N PRO A 418 -22.58 -7.13 -18.62
CA PRO A 418 -23.01 -6.31 -19.74
C PRO A 418 -24.53 -6.46 -19.96
N PRO A 419 -25.20 -5.46 -20.56
CA PRO A 419 -26.66 -5.48 -20.78
C PRO A 419 -27.19 -6.68 -21.59
N ARG A 420 -26.31 -7.40 -22.30
CA ARG A 420 -26.63 -8.59 -23.11
C ARG A 420 -26.13 -9.90 -22.49
N SER A 421 -25.98 -9.96 -21.16
CA SER A 421 -25.52 -11.18 -20.48
C SER A 421 -26.48 -12.35 -20.72
N ARG A 422 -25.91 -13.55 -20.98
CA ARG A 422 -26.66 -14.78 -21.28
C ARG A 422 -27.68 -15.18 -20.21
N ASN A 423 -27.51 -14.69 -18.97
CA ASN A 423 -28.32 -15.09 -17.83
C ASN A 423 -29.41 -14.06 -17.45
N GLY A 424 -29.67 -13.04 -18.28
CA GLY A 424 -30.67 -11.99 -18.00
C GLY A 424 -30.33 -11.05 -16.84
N LYS A 425 -29.18 -11.26 -16.17
CA LYS A 425 -28.63 -10.39 -15.13
C LYS A 425 -27.92 -9.21 -15.76
N THR A 426 -28.28 -7.99 -15.36
CA THR A 426 -27.66 -6.75 -15.85
C THR A 426 -27.15 -5.91 -14.69
N GLY A 427 -25.99 -5.27 -14.85
CA GLY A 427 -25.43 -4.37 -13.85
C GLY A 427 -24.49 -5.05 -12.85
N GLU A 428 -24.34 -4.43 -11.69
CA GLU A 428 -23.45 -4.87 -10.62
C GLU A 428 -24.05 -6.06 -9.85
N ASP A 429 -23.27 -7.12 -9.66
CA ASP A 429 -23.65 -8.33 -8.92
C ASP A 429 -22.44 -8.89 -8.16
N HIS A 430 -22.69 -9.79 -7.22
CA HIS A 430 -21.65 -10.50 -6.47
C HIS A 430 -21.86 -12.01 -6.60
N VAL A 431 -20.80 -12.71 -7.04
CA VAL A 431 -20.83 -14.16 -7.29
C VAL A 431 -19.74 -14.89 -6.51
N ASP A 432 -19.80 -16.21 -6.39
CA ASP A 432 -18.70 -16.97 -5.81
C ASP A 432 -17.46 -17.00 -6.74
N ILE A 433 -16.29 -17.37 -6.18
CA ILE A 433 -15.03 -17.36 -6.92
C ILE A 433 -14.99 -18.31 -8.12
N ILE A 434 -15.76 -19.40 -8.09
CA ILE A 434 -15.79 -20.37 -9.19
C ILE A 434 -16.60 -19.79 -10.35
N THR A 435 -17.75 -19.18 -10.04
CA THR A 435 -18.55 -18.44 -11.02
C THR A 435 -17.74 -17.29 -11.64
N PHE A 436 -17.06 -16.48 -10.82
CA PHE A 436 -16.15 -15.45 -11.31
C PHE A 436 -15.03 -16.03 -12.22
N TYR A 437 -14.44 -17.15 -11.82
CA TYR A 437 -13.38 -17.81 -12.58
C TYR A 437 -13.85 -18.20 -13.99
N ASN A 438 -15.01 -18.84 -14.08
CA ASN A 438 -15.54 -19.35 -15.36
C ASN A 438 -16.05 -18.23 -16.26
N GLU A 439 -16.83 -17.29 -15.71
CA GLU A 439 -17.59 -16.32 -16.50
C GLU A 439 -16.82 -15.03 -16.80
N VAL A 440 -15.80 -14.70 -16.00
CA VAL A 440 -15.07 -13.41 -16.13
C VAL A 440 -13.57 -13.62 -16.26
N PHE A 441 -12.94 -14.36 -15.34
CA PHE A 441 -11.49 -14.50 -15.33
C PHE A 441 -10.99 -15.22 -16.59
N ILE A 442 -11.48 -16.43 -16.87
CA ILE A 442 -10.98 -17.22 -18.01
C ILE A 442 -11.19 -16.54 -19.36
N PRO A 443 -12.37 -15.97 -19.69
CA PRO A 443 -12.54 -15.21 -20.91
C PRO A 443 -11.52 -14.08 -21.08
N ALA A 444 -11.14 -13.40 -19.99
CA ALA A 444 -10.16 -12.31 -20.02
C ALA A 444 -8.70 -12.79 -20.10
N VAL A 445 -8.35 -13.93 -19.49
CA VAL A 445 -6.95 -14.37 -19.36
C VAL A 445 -6.56 -15.54 -20.28
N LYS A 446 -7.48 -16.07 -21.09
CA LYS A 446 -7.24 -17.27 -21.92
C LYS A 446 -6.00 -17.15 -22.82
N SER A 447 -5.79 -16.00 -23.46
CA SER A 447 -4.60 -15.75 -24.29
C SER A 447 -3.31 -15.79 -23.46
N LEU A 448 -3.31 -15.13 -22.29
CA LEU A 448 -2.17 -15.09 -21.37
C LEU A 448 -1.84 -16.48 -20.81
N LEU A 449 -2.84 -17.32 -20.52
CA LEU A 449 -2.65 -18.69 -20.06
C LEU A 449 -1.94 -19.56 -21.11
N VAL A 450 -2.24 -19.37 -22.39
CA VAL A 450 -1.57 -20.08 -23.49
C VAL A 450 -0.10 -19.68 -23.58
N GLU A 451 0.20 -18.39 -23.43
CA GLU A 451 1.57 -17.87 -23.43
C GLU A 451 2.42 -18.30 -22.21
N VAL A 452 1.79 -18.68 -21.10
CA VAL A 452 2.49 -19.15 -19.89
C VAL A 452 2.64 -20.68 -19.86
N GLY A 453 1.97 -21.38 -20.79
CA GLY A 453 1.91 -22.83 -20.85
C GLY A 453 3.26 -23.52 -21.15
N PRO A 454 3.33 -24.85 -21.01
CA PRO A 454 4.55 -25.64 -21.24
C PRO A 454 5.20 -25.48 -22.61
N GLY A 455 4.47 -25.02 -23.62
CA GLY A 455 4.96 -24.83 -25.00
C GLY A 455 5.47 -23.42 -25.32
N ALA A 456 5.53 -22.50 -24.36
CA ALA A 456 5.83 -21.09 -24.62
C ALA A 456 7.31 -20.76 -24.93
N SER A 457 8.20 -21.75 -24.96
CA SER A 457 9.58 -21.56 -25.43
C SER A 457 9.70 -21.80 -26.93
N ALA A 458 9.04 -20.96 -27.74
CA ALA A 458 9.39 -20.72 -29.15
C ALA A 458 8.49 -19.62 -29.71
N SER A 459 8.89 -18.35 -29.58
CA SER A 459 8.50 -17.38 -30.60
C SER A 459 9.44 -17.52 -31.80
N PRO A 460 8.94 -17.40 -33.04
CA PRO A 460 9.74 -17.58 -34.24
C PRO A 460 10.66 -16.38 -34.40
N LYS A 461 11.95 -16.54 -34.05
CA LYS A 461 12.97 -15.63 -34.55
C LYS A 461 13.01 -15.80 -36.07
N LYS A 462 12.82 -14.70 -36.80
CA LYS A 462 13.13 -14.61 -38.23
C LYS A 462 14.53 -15.18 -38.44
N LYS A 463 14.65 -16.06 -39.43
CA LYS A 463 15.90 -16.66 -39.89
C LYS A 463 16.89 -15.54 -40.24
N GLU A 464 17.96 -15.43 -39.47
CA GLU A 464 19.24 -14.91 -39.95
C GLU A 464 20.31 -15.95 -39.60
N GLU A 465 21.21 -16.13 -40.55
CA GLU A 465 22.02 -17.32 -40.79
C GLU A 465 23.04 -17.65 -39.69
N GLU A 466 23.33 -18.95 -39.61
CA GLU A 466 24.31 -19.57 -38.73
C GLU A 466 25.74 -19.06 -38.95
N LYS A 467 26.42 -18.70 -37.86
CA LYS A 467 27.84 -19.01 -37.68
C LYS A 467 28.09 -19.54 -36.27
N VAL A 468 28.59 -20.77 -36.23
CA VAL A 468 28.92 -21.58 -35.05
C VAL A 468 30.16 -21.04 -34.34
N GLY A 469 30.09 -20.93 -33.01
CA GLY A 469 31.24 -20.74 -32.12
C GLY A 469 30.91 -21.24 -30.70
N PRO A 470 31.76 -22.05 -30.05
CA PRO A 470 31.42 -22.70 -28.77
C PRO A 470 31.86 -21.83 -27.58
N PHE A 471 30.92 -21.28 -26.81
CA PHE A 471 31.19 -20.76 -25.47
C PHE A 471 30.05 -21.12 -24.50
N PRO A 472 30.35 -21.33 -23.20
CA PRO A 472 29.46 -22.03 -22.28
C PRO A 472 28.28 -21.16 -21.85
N GLU A 473 27.09 -21.77 -21.74
CA GLU A 473 25.87 -21.12 -21.25
C GLU A 473 26.09 -20.49 -19.86
N SER A 474 25.87 -19.18 -19.78
CA SER A 474 25.75 -18.47 -18.50
C SER A 474 24.44 -18.85 -17.79
N PRO A 475 24.43 -18.92 -16.45
CA PRO A 475 23.30 -19.46 -15.70
C PRO A 475 22.06 -18.55 -15.83
N ARG A 476 20.91 -19.16 -16.12
CA ARG A 476 19.61 -18.49 -16.24
C ARG A 476 19.28 -17.73 -14.95
N LEU A 477 19.12 -16.41 -15.06
CA LEU A 477 18.64 -15.55 -13.97
C LEU A 477 17.27 -16.06 -13.48
N ALA A 478 17.10 -16.18 -12.16
CA ALA A 478 15.86 -16.62 -11.54
C ALA A 478 14.68 -15.70 -11.96
N ARG A 479 13.62 -16.28 -12.52
CA ARG A 479 12.41 -15.59 -12.98
C ARG A 479 11.52 -15.11 -11.82
N PHE A 480 11.71 -15.67 -10.63
CA PHE A 480 11.02 -15.26 -9.41
C PHE A 480 11.90 -14.32 -8.57
N PRO A 481 11.38 -13.22 -8.00
CA PRO A 481 12.18 -12.32 -7.20
C PRO A 481 12.79 -13.04 -5.98
N ASN A 482 14.08 -12.79 -5.74
CA ASN A 482 14.72 -13.11 -4.47
C ASN A 482 14.06 -12.25 -3.39
N LEU A 483 12.99 -12.77 -2.80
CA LEU A 483 12.38 -12.18 -1.61
C LEU A 483 13.46 -12.13 -0.51
N PRO A 484 13.52 -11.07 0.31
CA PRO A 484 14.42 -11.06 1.45
C PRO A 484 14.13 -12.32 2.28
N ASP A 485 15.10 -13.24 2.29
CA ASP A 485 15.06 -14.37 3.19
C ASP A 485 14.96 -13.77 4.60
N MET A 486 14.05 -14.31 5.40
CA MET A 486 13.92 -13.94 6.81
C MET A 486 15.07 -14.62 7.57
N SER A 487 16.30 -14.40 7.13
CA SER A 487 17.51 -14.99 7.68
C SER A 487 17.68 -14.54 9.14
N PRO A 488 18.30 -15.38 9.98
CA PRO A 488 18.41 -15.12 11.41
C PRO A 488 19.08 -13.78 11.67
N LYS A 489 18.38 -12.87 12.35
CA LYS A 489 18.95 -11.54 12.66
C LYS A 489 19.92 -11.67 13.82
N LYS A 490 21.13 -11.15 13.64
CA LYS A 490 22.11 -10.98 14.70
C LYS A 490 21.55 -10.00 15.72
N VAL A 491 21.46 -10.41 16.98
CA VAL A 491 20.82 -9.63 18.06
C VAL A 491 21.81 -8.81 18.88
N SER A 492 23.10 -8.91 18.58
CA SER A 492 24.15 -8.13 19.21
C SER A 492 25.25 -7.78 18.22
N ALA A 493 25.74 -6.54 18.23
CA ALA A 493 26.88 -6.12 17.42
C ALA A 493 28.20 -6.71 17.95
N THR A 494 28.28 -6.99 19.27
CA THR A 494 29.49 -7.47 19.95
C THR A 494 29.54 -9.00 20.08
N HIS A 495 28.39 -9.68 20.10
CA HIS A 495 28.33 -11.13 20.29
C HIS A 495 27.70 -11.83 19.08
N ASN A 496 28.24 -12.99 18.70
CA ASN A 496 27.75 -13.81 17.58
C ASN A 496 26.49 -14.61 17.96
N VAL A 497 25.45 -13.90 18.39
CA VAL A 497 24.14 -14.49 18.74
C VAL A 497 23.15 -14.18 17.63
N TYR A 498 22.57 -15.23 17.05
CA TYR A 498 21.59 -15.16 15.95
C TYR A 498 20.26 -15.74 16.40
N VAL A 499 19.14 -15.12 16.00
CA VAL A 499 17.79 -15.64 16.30
C VAL A 499 17.08 -16.03 15.01
N SER A 500 16.83 -17.33 14.84
CA SER A 500 16.02 -17.90 13.75
C SER A 500 14.55 -18.02 14.16
N PRO A 501 13.58 -17.89 13.23
CA PRO A 501 12.19 -18.23 13.51
C PRO A 501 12.03 -19.71 13.89
N LEU A 502 11.17 -20.00 14.88
CA LEU A 502 10.87 -21.37 15.33
C LEU A 502 10.28 -22.18 14.17
N ARG A 503 10.99 -23.24 13.74
CA ARG A 503 10.40 -24.30 12.93
C ARG A 503 9.33 -24.99 13.78
N SER A 504 8.11 -25.13 13.25
CA SER A 504 7.07 -25.95 13.86
C SER A 504 7.61 -27.36 14.11
N SER A 505 7.70 -27.74 15.38
CA SER A 505 8.19 -29.05 15.82
C SER A 505 7.34 -30.16 15.20
N LYS A 506 7.98 -31.08 14.46
CA LYS A 506 7.39 -32.37 14.09
C LYS A 506 7.02 -33.10 15.38
N ALA A 507 5.76 -33.50 15.52
CA ALA A 507 5.33 -34.43 16.58
C ALA A 507 6.08 -35.77 16.40
N PRO A 508 6.63 -36.38 17.46
CA PRO A 508 7.25 -37.69 17.36
C PRO A 508 6.19 -38.75 17.06
N ARG A 509 6.43 -39.49 15.98
CA ARG A 509 5.64 -40.61 15.49
C ARG A 509 5.80 -41.77 16.47
N ALA A 510 4.72 -42.16 17.16
CA ALA A 510 4.71 -43.35 18.01
C ALA A 510 4.88 -44.61 17.14
N THR A 511 6.00 -45.29 17.29
CA THR A 511 6.22 -46.64 16.72
C THR A 511 5.67 -47.68 17.67
N THR A 512 4.54 -48.28 17.29
CA THR A 512 4.06 -49.57 17.77
C THR A 512 5.02 -50.67 17.32
N ARG A 513 5.56 -51.46 18.25
CA ARG A 513 6.18 -52.75 17.92
C ARG A 513 5.83 -53.75 19.03
N ALA A 514 5.09 -54.78 18.66
CA ALA A 514 4.69 -55.91 19.49
C ALA A 514 5.38 -57.20 19.04
N SER A 515 5.59 -58.13 20.00
CA SER A 515 5.98 -59.56 19.89
C SER A 515 7.45 -59.88 19.55
N ALA A 516 8.15 -60.86 20.13
CA ALA A 516 7.83 -61.91 21.12
C ALA A 516 9.10 -62.57 21.72
N ARG A 517 8.96 -63.11 22.96
CA ARG A 517 9.50 -64.38 23.56
C ARG A 517 11.01 -64.63 23.89
N ALA A 518 11.29 -64.62 25.21
CA ALA A 518 11.91 -65.64 26.13
C ALA A 518 13.30 -66.28 25.85
N PRO A 519 14.03 -66.94 26.83
CA PRO A 519 13.62 -67.36 28.19
C PRO A 519 14.65 -67.22 29.37
N THR A 520 14.10 -67.28 30.60
CA THR A 520 14.54 -67.87 31.89
C THR A 520 16.02 -68.00 32.34
N ARG A 521 16.34 -67.47 33.53
CA ARG A 521 17.09 -68.13 34.65
C ARG A 521 16.94 -67.28 35.94
N SER A 522 16.13 -67.71 36.92
CA SER A 522 16.54 -68.43 38.15
C SER A 522 17.61 -67.73 39.01
N ARG A 523 17.17 -67.12 40.13
CA ARG A 523 17.73 -67.40 41.47
C ARG A 523 16.79 -66.89 42.58
N ALA A 524 16.52 -67.80 43.51
CA ALA A 524 15.66 -67.67 44.69
C ALA A 524 16.40 -67.00 45.89
N PRO A 525 15.69 -66.70 47.01
CA PRO A 525 16.04 -65.69 48.04
C PRO A 525 16.73 -66.36 49.27
N PRO A 526 16.82 -65.82 50.52
CA PRO A 526 15.74 -65.26 51.38
C PRO A 526 16.16 -64.11 52.36
N ARG A 527 15.24 -63.78 53.29
CA ARG A 527 15.34 -62.99 54.55
C ARG A 527 14.95 -61.51 54.40
N THR A 528 14.04 -60.95 55.20
CA THR A 528 13.23 -61.39 56.36
C THR A 528 12.06 -60.42 56.48
#